data_AF-A0A7Y3IAM5-F1
#
_entry.id   AF-A0A7Y3IAM5-F1
#
_cell.length_a   1.000
_cell.length_b   1.000
_cell.length_c   1.000
_cell.angle_alpha   90.00
_cell.angle_beta   90.00
_cell.angle_gamma   90.00
#
_symmetry.space_group_name_H-M   'P 1'
#
loop_
_entity.id
_entity.type
_entity.pdbx_description
1 polymer ?
#
loop_
_entity_poly.entity_id
_entity_poly.type
_entity_poly.pdbx_seq_one_letter_code
_entity_poly.pdbx_strand_id
1 'polypeptide(L)'
;MFWVDTRAEAAWDALTTWTLPAAGLLLALDVAGWAFFGLTGGGMYVYFGGRGIFQRVAMTRRGFNVGSEPNVRLAYVFLGIWALAGLVTIALAASDLRAS
;
A
#
# COMPACT_ATOMS: atom_id res chain seq x y z
N MET A 1 2.20 -24.02 15.85
CA MET A 1 2.63 -23.72 14.47
C MET A 1 1.59 -22.78 13.87
N PHE A 2 1.92 -21.49 13.68
CA PHE A 2 1.00 -20.51 13.09
C PHE A 2 1.16 -20.60 11.58
N TRP A 3 0.15 -21.12 10.87
CA TRP A 3 0.12 -21.11 9.41
C TRP A 3 -0.41 -19.75 8.97
N VAL A 4 0.44 -18.93 8.35
CA VAL A 4 -0.01 -17.72 7.67
C VAL A 4 -0.59 -18.16 6.34
N ASP A 5 -1.91 -18.07 6.20
CA ASP A 5 -2.57 -18.25 4.91
C ASP A 5 -2.34 -17.00 4.06
N THR A 6 -1.24 -17.00 3.32
CA THR A 6 -0.87 -15.93 2.40
C THR A 6 -1.89 -15.72 1.28
N ARG A 7 -2.78 -16.70 1.01
CA ARG A 7 -3.87 -16.53 0.03
C ARG A 7 -4.98 -15.65 0.58
N ALA A 8 -5.33 -15.82 1.85
CA ALA A 8 -6.31 -14.96 2.52
C ALA A 8 -5.80 -13.52 2.62
N GLU A 9 -4.51 -13.33 2.94
CA GLU A 9 -3.85 -12.02 2.93
C GLU A 9 -3.88 -11.39 1.54
N ALA A 10 -3.53 -12.14 0.49
CA ALA A 10 -3.58 -11.64 -0.89
C ALA A 10 -5.01 -11.29 -1.34
N ALA A 11 -6.02 -12.09 -0.94
CA ALA A 11 -7.42 -11.80 -1.24
C ALA A 11 -7.89 -10.52 -0.52
N TRP A 12 -7.47 -10.32 0.73
CA TRP A 12 -7.76 -9.11 1.49
C TRP A 12 -7.11 -7.87 0.87
N ASP A 13 -5.84 -7.99 0.48
CA ASP A 13 -5.12 -6.91 -0.18
C ASP A 13 -5.81 -6.55 -1.52
N ALA A 14 -6.26 -7.53 -2.31
CA ALA A 14 -7.02 -7.28 -3.53
C ALA A 14 -8.39 -6.61 -3.28
N LEU A 15 -9.10 -7.02 -2.21
CA LEU A 15 -10.40 -6.45 -1.83
C LEU A 15 -10.30 -4.99 -1.36
N THR A 16 -9.15 -4.55 -0.90
CA THR A 16 -8.99 -3.23 -0.28
C THR A 16 -8.26 -2.24 -1.19
N THR A 17 -7.30 -2.71 -1.99
CA THR A 17 -6.45 -1.84 -2.83
C THR A 17 -7.17 -1.16 -4.00
N TRP A 18 -8.39 -1.58 -4.36
CA TRP A 18 -9.18 -0.97 -5.46
C TRP A 18 -9.50 0.52 -5.26
N THR A 19 -9.48 0.99 -4.00
CA THR A 19 -9.76 2.38 -3.65
C THR A 19 -8.79 3.37 -4.29
N LEU A 20 -7.53 2.98 -4.48
CA LEU A 20 -6.53 3.85 -5.13
C LEU A 20 -6.74 3.94 -6.66
N PRO A 21 -6.97 2.85 -7.41
CA PRO A 21 -7.46 2.92 -8.79
C PRO A 21 -8.75 3.74 -8.94
N ALA A 22 -9.71 3.58 -8.03
CA ALA A 22 -10.94 4.38 -8.05
C ALA A 22 -10.63 5.88 -7.86
N ALA A 23 -9.74 6.23 -6.94
CA ALA A 23 -9.28 7.61 -6.78
C ALA A 23 -8.66 8.16 -8.07
N GLY A 24 -7.78 7.40 -8.72
CA GLY A 24 -7.16 7.80 -9.99
C GLY A 24 -8.17 7.97 -11.13
N LEU A 25 -9.17 7.10 -11.21
CA LEU A 25 -10.24 7.23 -12.20
C LEU A 25 -11.11 8.47 -11.95
N LEU A 26 -11.51 8.70 -10.70
CA LEU A 26 -12.32 9.88 -10.33
C LEU A 26 -11.55 11.18 -10.58
N LEU A 27 -10.25 11.21 -10.27
CA LEU A 27 -9.37 12.34 -10.56
C LEU A 27 -9.27 12.59 -12.07
N ALA A 28 -9.11 11.53 -12.88
CA ALA A 28 -9.05 11.65 -14.35
C ALA A 28 -10.36 12.16 -14.97
N LEU A 29 -11.48 11.96 -14.29
CA LEU A 29 -12.81 12.42 -14.69
C LEU A 29 -13.22 13.75 -14.05
N ASP A 30 -12.32 14.40 -13.30
CA ASP A 30 -12.56 15.65 -12.58
C ASP A 30 -13.76 15.57 -11.60
N VAL A 31 -13.92 14.41 -10.96
CA VAL A 31 -14.99 14.19 -9.97
C VAL A 31 -14.47 14.47 -8.57
N ALA A 32 -15.05 15.47 -7.90
CA ALA A 32 -14.64 15.94 -6.56
C ALA A 32 -14.55 14.84 -5.47
N GLY A 33 -15.26 13.72 -5.64
CA GLY A 33 -15.18 12.58 -4.73
C GLY A 33 -13.80 11.89 -4.68
N TRP A 34 -12.90 12.16 -5.64
CA TRP A 34 -11.61 11.49 -5.74
C TRP A 34 -10.76 11.60 -4.46
N ALA A 35 -10.81 12.74 -3.76
CA ALA A 35 -9.97 12.99 -2.61
C ALA A 35 -10.27 12.04 -1.43
N PHE A 36 -11.54 11.68 -1.21
CA PHE A 36 -11.92 10.72 -0.17
C PHE A 36 -11.38 9.30 -0.47
N PHE A 37 -11.44 8.89 -1.74
CA PHE A 37 -10.83 7.64 -2.19
C PHE A 37 -9.30 7.72 -2.13
N GLY A 38 -8.71 8.88 -2.45
CA GLY A 38 -7.27 9.13 -2.39
C GLY A 38 -6.71 9.02 -0.98
N LEU A 39 -7.40 9.58 0.03
CA LEU A 39 -7.03 9.41 1.43
C LEU A 39 -7.10 7.95 1.88
N THR A 40 -8.19 7.27 1.53
CA THR A 40 -8.41 5.86 1.93
C THR A 40 -7.41 4.92 1.25
N GLY A 41 -7.32 4.99 -0.08
CA GLY A 41 -6.41 4.15 -0.86
C GLY A 41 -4.94 4.48 -0.61
N GLY A 42 -4.61 5.76 -0.45
CA GLY A 42 -3.26 6.18 -0.08
C GLY A 42 -2.86 5.61 1.28
N GLY A 43 -3.76 5.67 2.28
CA GLY A 43 -3.53 5.07 3.60
C GLY A 43 -3.32 3.56 3.55
N MET A 44 -4.11 2.85 2.74
CA MET A 44 -3.95 1.42 2.52
C MET A 44 -2.58 1.07 1.93
N TYR A 45 -2.13 1.80 0.90
CA TYR A 45 -0.82 1.57 0.28
C TYR A 45 0.36 1.89 1.20
N VAL A 46 0.25 2.93 2.03
CA VAL A 46 1.21 3.21 3.11
C VAL A 46 1.26 2.07 4.12
N TYR A 47 0.10 1.58 4.54
CA TYR A 47 -0.02 0.45 5.46
C TYR A 47 0.60 -0.83 4.86
N PHE A 48 0.26 -1.20 3.63
CA PHE A 48 0.78 -2.41 2.99
C PHE A 48 2.29 -2.34 2.75
N GLY A 49 2.79 -1.21 2.24
CA GLY A 49 4.22 -0.98 2.07
C GLY A 49 4.97 -1.10 3.40
N GLY A 50 4.49 -0.40 4.44
CA GLY A 50 5.05 -0.45 5.78
C GLY A 50 5.01 -1.84 6.40
N ARG A 51 3.83 -2.47 6.45
CA ARG A 51 3.62 -3.85 6.96
C ARG A 51 4.58 -4.81 6.28
N GLY A 52 4.64 -4.79 4.95
CA GLY A 52 5.49 -5.69 4.17
C GLY A 52 6.98 -5.52 4.46
N ILE A 53 7.45 -4.28 4.67
CA ILE A 53 8.85 -4.00 5.03
C ILE A 53 9.12 -4.49 6.46
N PHE A 54 8.33 -4.04 7.44
CA PHE A 54 8.54 -4.36 8.85
C PHE A 54 8.42 -5.85 9.13
N GLN A 55 7.49 -6.55 8.47
CA GLN A 55 7.34 -8.00 8.61
C GLN A 55 8.60 -8.74 8.15
N ARG A 56 9.17 -8.38 6.99
CA ARG A 56 10.42 -8.99 6.50
C ARG A 56 11.58 -8.71 7.44
N VAL A 57 11.74 -7.47 7.89
CA VAL A 57 12.78 -7.11 8.87
C VAL A 57 12.64 -7.92 10.16
N ALA A 58 11.43 -8.04 10.69
CA ALA A 58 11.16 -8.79 11.91
C ALA A 58 11.41 -10.29 11.74
N MET A 59 11.01 -10.87 10.61
CA MET A 59 11.24 -12.27 10.28
C MET A 59 12.73 -12.59 10.13
N THR A 60 13.47 -11.77 9.38
CA THR A 60 14.92 -11.91 9.21
C THR A 60 15.66 -11.82 10.54
N ARG A 61 15.30 -10.87 11.42
CA ARG A 61 15.89 -10.74 12.76
C ARG A 61 15.67 -11.96 13.65
N ARG A 62 14.62 -12.74 13.39
CA ARG A 62 14.29 -13.99 14.11
C ARG A 62 14.88 -15.23 13.44
N GLY A 63 15.67 -15.07 12.39
CA GLY A 63 16.31 -16.18 11.67
C GLY A 63 15.38 -16.92 10.69
N PHE A 64 14.20 -16.37 10.38
CA PHE A 64 13.32 -16.97 9.37
C PHE A 64 13.82 -16.66 7.96
N ASN A 65 13.76 -17.65 7.07
CA ASN A 65 14.01 -17.46 5.66
C ASN A 65 12.84 -16.69 5.02
N VAL A 66 13.13 -15.50 4.48
CA VAL A 66 12.15 -14.61 3.82
C VAL A 66 12.29 -14.60 2.29
N GLY A 67 13.11 -15.51 1.74
CA GLY A 67 13.40 -15.62 0.31
C GLY A 67 14.86 -15.31 -0.03
N SER A 68 15.21 -15.42 -1.31
CA SER A 68 16.55 -15.09 -1.81
C SER A 68 16.83 -13.59 -1.74
N GLU A 69 18.11 -13.22 -1.59
CA GLU A 69 18.52 -11.82 -1.50
C GLU A 69 18.02 -10.93 -2.65
N PRO A 70 18.08 -11.35 -3.94
CA PRO A 70 17.52 -10.56 -5.04
C PRO A 70 16.01 -10.33 -4.91
N ASN A 71 15.26 -11.36 -4.50
CA ASN A 71 13.81 -11.27 -4.35
C ASN A 71 13.43 -10.34 -3.19
N VAL A 72 14.18 -10.38 -2.09
CA VAL A 72 13.96 -9.51 -0.94
C VAL A 72 14.25 -8.05 -1.30
N ARG A 73 15.34 -7.78 -2.02
CA ARG A 73 15.65 -6.42 -2.52
C ARG A 73 14.53 -5.90 -3.43
N LEU A 74 14.07 -6.72 -4.36
CA LEU A 74 12.98 -6.35 -5.26
C LEU A 74 11.68 -6.07 -4.48
N ALA A 75 11.36 -6.89 -3.49
CA ALA A 75 10.21 -6.67 -2.63
C ALA A 75 10.29 -5.32 -1.89
N TYR A 76 11.45 -4.96 -1.32
CA TYR A 76 11.62 -3.65 -0.68
C TYR A 76 11.45 -2.48 -1.64
N VAL A 77 11.93 -2.60 -2.87
CA VAL A 77 11.73 -1.55 -3.90
C VAL A 77 10.25 -1.34 -4.18
N PHE A 78 9.50 -2.41 -4.47
CA PHE A 78 8.06 -2.29 -4.76
C PHE A 78 7.26 -1.80 -3.55
N LEU A 79 7.54 -2.32 -2.35
CA LEU A 79 6.88 -1.86 -1.13
C LEU A 79 7.19 -0.40 -0.82
N GLY A 80 8.42 0.05 -1.09
CA GLY A 80 8.80 1.46 -0.95
C GLY A 80 8.07 2.36 -1.95
N ILE A 81 7.98 1.94 -3.22
CA ILE A 81 7.21 2.66 -4.25
C ILE A 81 5.74 2.77 -3.85
N TRP A 82 5.14 1.68 -3.35
CA TRP A 82 3.75 1.67 -2.92
C TRP A 82 3.51 2.63 -1.75
N ALA A 83 4.37 2.58 -0.72
CA ALA A 83 4.27 3.49 0.41
C ALA A 83 4.43 4.95 -0.01
N LEU A 84 5.41 5.25 -0.87
CA LEU A 84 5.64 6.59 -1.37
C LEU A 84 4.46 7.11 -2.20
N ALA A 85 3.92 6.29 -3.10
CA ALA A 85 2.75 6.64 -3.89
C ALA A 85 1.55 6.94 -2.97
N GLY A 86 1.32 6.12 -1.95
CA GLY A 86 0.26 6.35 -0.98
C GLY A 86 0.42 7.67 -0.20
N LEU A 87 1.64 7.98 0.25
CA LEU A 87 1.94 9.26 0.92
C LEU A 87 1.69 10.47 0.01
N VAL A 88 2.12 10.40 -1.25
CA VAL A 88 1.90 11.46 -2.23
C VAL A 88 0.40 11.63 -2.49
N THR A 89 -0.35 10.55 -2.69
CA THR A 89 -1.80 10.63 -2.89
C THR A 89 -2.51 11.25 -1.68
N ILE A 90 -2.12 10.87 -0.45
CA ILE A 90 -2.67 11.49 0.77
C ILE A 90 -2.40 13.00 0.77
N ALA A 91 -1.17 13.42 0.47
CA ALA A 91 -0.80 14.83 0.46
C ALA A 91 -1.63 15.62 -0.56
N LEU A 92 -1.79 15.09 -1.78
CA LEU A 92 -2.60 15.70 -2.84
C LEU A 92 -4.08 15.77 -2.45
N ALA A 93 -4.66 14.67 -1.98
CA ALA A 93 -6.05 14.64 -1.55
C ALA A 93 -6.33 15.58 -0.37
N ALA A 94 -5.40 15.67 0.59
CA ALA A 94 -5.50 16.61 1.70
C ALA A 94 -5.40 18.08 1.25
N SER A 95 -4.63 18.36 0.19
CA SER A 95 -4.56 19.71 -0.38
C SER A 95 -5.84 20.12 -1.10
N ASP A 96 -6.44 19.19 -1.85
CA ASP A 96 -7.68 19.40 -2.60
C ASP A 96 -8.87 19.69 -1.67
N LEU A 97 -9.01 18.89 -0.61
CA LEU A 97 -10.06 19.09 0.40
C LEU A 97 -9.90 20.38 1.22
N ARG A 98 -8.69 20.95 1.29
CA ARG A 98 -8.47 22.25 1.93
C ARG A 98 -8.79 23.42 1.01
N ALA A 99 -8.79 23.20 -0.30
CA ALA A 99 -9.08 24.21 -1.30
C ALA A 99 -10.58 24.28 -1.67
N SER A 100 -11.35 23.24 -1.31
CA SER A 100 -12.81 23.15 -1.49
C SER A 100 -13.57 23.84 -0.37
#